data_AF-A0A0W7TKM5-F1
#
_entry.id   AF-A0A0W7TKM5-F1
#
_cell.length_a   1.000
_cell.length_b   1.000
_cell.length_c   1.000
_cell.angle_alpha   90.00
_cell.angle_beta   90.00
_cell.angle_gamma   90.00
#
_symmetry.space_group_name_H-M   'P 1'
#
loop_
_entity.id
_entity.type
_entity.pdbx_description
1 polymer ?
#
loop_
_entity_poly.entity_id
_entity_poly.type
_entity_poly.pdbx_seq_one_letter_code
_entity_poly.pdbx_strand_id
1 'polypeptide(L)'
;MKDWFGTEDGGGTRLPEFQNRDRWDGVYETVTCRRALSPSGLPGIDYALNPYGGCEHGCVYCYAPEVTHSPWDTWRVVRVRVNIADRLAAELPGLSGTVGIGTVTDPYQGAEARFMLTRKCLEVLSSRRFPVHVHTKSDLVLRDVICSPG
;
A
#
# COMPACT_ATOMS: atom_id res chain seq x y z
N MET A 1 -30.31 3.55 -30.76
CA MET A 1 -30.27 2.21 -30.12
C MET A 1 -29.59 1.29 -31.11
N LYS A 2 -28.29 1.04 -30.94
CA LYS A 2 -27.55 0.06 -31.75
C LYS A 2 -26.80 -0.85 -30.79
N ASP A 3 -26.98 -2.13 -31.05
CA ASP A 3 -26.64 -3.28 -30.24
C ASP A 3 -25.13 -3.39 -29.97
N TRP A 4 -24.77 -3.60 -28.69
CA TRP A 4 -23.39 -3.62 -28.18
C TRP A 4 -22.77 -5.01 -28.05
N PHE A 5 -23.44 -6.06 -28.56
CA PHE A 5 -22.95 -7.43 -28.42
C PHE A 5 -22.73 -8.06 -29.78
N GLY A 6 -21.52 -7.84 -30.29
CA GLY A 6 -20.91 -8.52 -31.43
C GLY A 6 -19.45 -8.83 -31.08
N THR A 7 -19.05 -10.05 -31.39
CA THR A 7 -17.97 -10.87 -30.82
C THR A 7 -16.54 -10.56 -31.31
N GLU A 8 -15.61 -10.88 -30.39
CA GLU A 8 -14.27 -11.49 -30.57
C GLU A 8 -13.02 -10.64 -30.94
N ASP A 9 -12.00 -10.93 -30.11
CA ASP A 9 -10.55 -10.91 -30.31
C ASP A 9 -9.78 -9.57 -30.33
N GLY A 10 -9.30 -9.17 -29.14
CA GLY A 10 -8.42 -8.02 -29.00
C GLY A 10 -7.58 -8.01 -27.72
N GLY A 11 -6.60 -8.91 -27.64
CA GLY A 11 -5.30 -8.64 -27.01
C GLY A 11 -5.28 -7.96 -25.63
N GLY A 12 -6.17 -8.34 -24.71
CA GLY A 12 -6.01 -7.94 -23.31
C GLY A 12 -4.80 -8.68 -22.75
N THR A 13 -3.68 -7.98 -22.55
CA THR A 13 -2.56 -8.52 -21.77
C THR A 13 -3.15 -9.04 -20.47
N ARG A 14 -3.27 -10.36 -20.33
CA ARG A 14 -3.75 -11.00 -19.12
C ARG A 14 -2.75 -10.60 -18.06
N LEU A 15 -3.10 -9.58 -17.28
CA LEU A 15 -2.24 -9.11 -16.21
C LEU A 15 -1.99 -10.34 -15.33
N PRO A 16 -0.73 -10.67 -15.00
CA PRO A 16 -0.46 -11.85 -14.20
C PRO A 16 -1.25 -11.70 -12.89
N GLU A 17 -2.24 -12.57 -12.71
CA GLU A 17 -2.86 -12.77 -11.42
C GLU A 17 -1.77 -13.17 -10.45
N PHE A 18 -1.84 -12.67 -9.22
CA PHE A 18 -0.99 -13.12 -8.11
C PHE A 18 -1.33 -14.59 -7.81
N GLN A 19 -0.81 -15.50 -8.62
CA GLN A 19 -1.13 -16.93 -8.53
C GLN A 19 -0.44 -17.59 -7.33
N ASN A 20 0.53 -16.93 -6.69
CA ASN A 20 1.22 -17.47 -5.52
C ASN A 20 1.58 -16.39 -4.49
N ARG A 21 0.85 -16.37 -3.36
CA ARG A 21 1.08 -15.45 -2.24
C ARG A 21 2.40 -15.72 -1.52
N ASP A 22 2.92 -16.95 -1.58
CA ASP A 22 4.14 -17.36 -0.87
C ASP A 22 5.42 -17.12 -1.68
N ARG A 23 5.29 -16.80 -2.98
CA ARG A 23 6.42 -16.60 -3.90
C ARG A 23 6.25 -15.33 -4.72
N TRP A 24 5.87 -14.23 -4.08
CA TRP A 24 5.75 -12.95 -4.76
C TRP A 24 7.00 -12.63 -5.62
N ASP A 25 6.77 -12.54 -6.94
CA ASP A 25 7.76 -12.43 -8.01
C ASP A 25 7.58 -11.15 -8.85
N GLY A 26 6.83 -10.18 -8.32
CA GLY A 26 6.61 -8.89 -8.96
C GLY A 26 7.90 -8.07 -9.12
N VAL A 27 7.84 -7.07 -10.02
CA VAL A 27 8.97 -6.15 -10.27
C VAL A 27 9.01 -5.09 -9.18
N TYR A 28 10.17 -4.93 -8.54
CA TYR A 28 10.38 -3.90 -7.53
C TYR A 28 11.74 -3.24 -7.60
N GLU A 29 11.79 -2.08 -6.96
CA GLU A 29 13.02 -1.42 -6.52
C GLU A 29 12.99 -1.24 -5.00
N THR A 30 14.14 -1.41 -4.36
CA THR A 30 14.30 -1.02 -2.95
C THR A 30 14.72 0.43 -2.88
N VAL A 31 14.03 1.21 -2.04
CA VAL A 31 14.31 2.62 -1.84
C VAL A 31 14.37 2.94 -0.34
N THR A 32 15.08 3.99 0.02
CA THR A 32 15.02 4.56 1.37
C THR A 32 14.18 5.82 1.37
N CYS A 33 13.37 6.03 2.41
CA CYS A 33 12.64 7.28 2.61
C CYS A 33 13.33 8.18 3.64
N ARG A 34 13.19 9.50 3.44
CA ARG A 34 13.61 10.52 4.42
C ARG A 34 12.59 10.71 5.55
N ARG A 35 11.32 10.44 5.27
CA ARG A 35 10.22 10.47 6.23
C ARG A 35 9.32 9.25 6.08
N ALA A 36 8.80 8.73 7.17
CA ALA A 36 7.78 7.68 7.14
C ALA A 36 6.37 8.28 7.08
N LEU A 37 6.13 9.32 7.89
CA LEU A 37 4.85 10.01 7.96
C LEU A 37 4.84 11.28 7.10
N SER A 38 3.69 11.56 6.51
CA SER A 38 3.39 12.85 5.89
C SER A 38 2.06 13.37 6.40
N PRO A 39 1.87 14.69 6.57
CA PRO A 39 0.54 15.24 6.84
C PRO A 39 -0.47 14.76 5.80
N SER A 40 -1.66 14.40 6.26
CA SER A 40 -2.75 13.92 5.41
C SER A 40 -3.80 15.02 5.23
N GLY A 41 -4.38 15.11 4.03
CA GLY A 41 -5.53 15.95 3.74
C GLY A 41 -6.87 15.21 3.82
N LEU A 42 -6.86 13.92 4.18
CA LEU A 42 -8.07 13.11 4.29
C LEU A 42 -8.79 13.38 5.63
N PRO A 43 -10.13 13.52 5.63
CA PRO A 43 -10.90 13.74 6.86
C PRO A 43 -10.64 12.64 7.91
N GLY A 44 -10.33 13.04 9.14
CA GLY A 44 -10.11 12.12 10.26
C GLY A 44 -8.77 11.37 10.23
N ILE A 45 -7.87 11.69 9.29
CA ILE A 45 -6.52 11.12 9.21
C ILE A 45 -5.50 12.25 9.24
N ASP A 46 -4.71 12.32 10.32
CA ASP A 46 -3.68 13.36 10.51
C ASP A 46 -2.41 13.06 9.71
N TYR A 47 -2.03 11.79 9.62
CA TYR A 47 -0.81 11.37 8.94
C TYR A 47 -1.07 10.25 7.94
N ALA A 48 -0.47 10.35 6.77
CA ALA A 48 -0.39 9.26 5.80
C ALA A 48 0.91 8.47 5.97
N LEU A 49 0.79 7.14 5.98
CA LEU A 49 1.87 6.18 5.98
C LEU A 49 1.72 5.26 4.77
N ASN A 50 2.75 5.19 3.94
CA ASN A 50 2.75 4.36 2.74
C ASN A 50 4.03 3.52 2.73
N PRO A 51 3.99 2.27 3.21
CA PRO A 51 5.14 1.36 3.25
C PRO A 51 5.74 1.05 1.87
N TYR A 52 4.91 1.18 0.84
CA TYR A 52 5.29 0.98 -0.55
C TYR A 52 5.03 2.25 -1.38
N GLY A 53 5.61 2.32 -2.56
CA GLY A 53 5.19 3.19 -3.66
C GLY A 53 4.86 2.34 -4.89
N GLY A 54 4.10 2.87 -5.84
CA GLY A 54 3.50 2.04 -6.89
C GLY A 54 2.42 1.11 -6.35
N CYS A 55 1.64 0.47 -7.22
CA CYS A 55 0.62 -0.48 -6.81
C CYS A 55 0.37 -1.57 -7.86
N GLU A 56 0.55 -2.82 -7.47
CA GLU A 56 0.45 -3.97 -8.37
C GLU A 56 -0.96 -4.23 -8.88
N HIS A 57 -1.96 -3.81 -8.10
CA HIS A 57 -3.38 -3.90 -8.48
C HIS A 57 -3.68 -3.22 -9.81
N GLY A 58 -2.92 -2.18 -10.19
CA GLY A 58 -3.06 -1.53 -11.50
C GLY A 58 -4.48 -1.07 -11.81
N CYS A 59 -5.24 -0.62 -10.81
CA CYS A 59 -6.64 -0.26 -10.99
C CYS A 59 -6.77 0.85 -12.04
N VAL A 60 -7.66 0.65 -13.02
CA VAL A 60 -7.93 1.63 -14.10
C VAL A 60 -8.43 2.98 -13.60
N TYR A 61 -8.97 3.02 -12.38
CA TYR A 61 -9.50 4.22 -11.71
C TYR A 61 -8.55 4.77 -10.63
N CYS A 62 -7.29 4.32 -10.59
CA CYS A 62 -6.35 4.73 -9.55
C CYS A 62 -6.02 6.23 -9.69
N TYR A 63 -6.22 7.01 -8.62
CA TYR A 63 -5.81 8.42 -8.57
C TYR A 63 -4.35 8.61 -8.12
N ALA A 64 -3.74 7.54 -7.61
CA ALA A 64 -2.46 7.62 -6.94
C ALA A 64 -1.29 8.03 -7.86
N PRO A 65 -1.21 7.60 -9.13
CA PRO A 65 -0.19 8.06 -10.06
C PRO A 65 -0.20 9.59 -10.19
N GLU A 66 -1.36 10.21 -10.36
CA GLU A 66 -1.51 11.66 -10.53
C GLU A 66 -1.04 12.43 -9.30
N VAL A 67 -1.54 12.05 -8.11
CA VAL A 67 -1.22 12.77 -6.86
C VAL A 67 0.22 12.56 -6.39
N THR A 68 0.84 11.46 -6.80
CA THR A 68 2.27 11.19 -6.52
C THR A 68 3.20 11.65 -7.64
N HIS A 69 2.64 12.18 -8.75
CA HIS A 69 3.38 12.52 -9.96
C HIS A 69 4.21 11.34 -10.50
N SER A 70 3.69 10.12 -10.36
CA SER A 70 4.32 8.90 -10.87
C SER A 70 3.83 8.59 -12.29
N PRO A 71 4.73 8.21 -13.22
CA PRO A 71 4.34 7.75 -14.54
C PRO A 71 3.49 6.47 -14.48
N TRP A 72 2.46 6.38 -15.34
CA TRP A 72 1.54 5.23 -15.40
C TRP A 72 2.22 3.94 -15.89
N ASP A 73 3.16 4.04 -16.82
CA ASP A 73 3.94 2.92 -17.37
C ASP A 73 4.77 2.19 -16.30
N THR A 74 5.22 2.91 -15.28
CA THR A 74 6.00 2.38 -14.16
C THR A 74 5.20 2.26 -12.86
N TRP A 75 3.91 2.57 -12.86
CA TRP A 75 3.10 2.58 -11.64
C TRP A 75 3.03 1.21 -10.94
N ARG A 76 3.10 0.13 -11.72
CA ARG A 76 3.07 -1.24 -11.19
C ARG A 76 4.43 -1.74 -10.72
N VAL A 77 5.50 -0.96 -10.89
CA VAL A 77 6.80 -1.24 -10.26
C VAL A 77 6.73 -0.84 -8.80
N VAL A 78 6.84 -1.83 -7.91
CA VAL A 78 6.73 -1.60 -6.47
C VAL A 78 8.00 -0.96 -5.94
N ARG A 79 7.86 0.14 -5.21
CA ARG A 79 8.95 0.80 -4.49
C ARG A 79 8.89 0.38 -3.04
N VAL A 80 9.80 -0.52 -2.65
CA VAL A 80 9.87 -1.08 -1.30
C VAL A 80 10.67 -0.12 -0.42
N ARG A 81 10.01 0.59 0.51
CA ARG A 81 10.67 1.57 1.38
C ARG A 81 11.32 0.85 2.57
N VAL A 82 12.48 0.24 2.33
CA VAL A 82 13.09 -0.74 3.24
C VAL A 82 13.36 -0.23 4.66
N ASN A 83 13.56 1.08 4.84
CA ASN A 83 13.84 1.71 6.13
C ASN A 83 12.60 2.34 6.80
N ILE A 84 11.39 2.13 6.26
CA ILE A 84 10.22 2.93 6.68
C ILE A 84 9.81 2.68 8.13
N ALA A 85 9.90 1.45 8.63
CA ALA A 85 9.55 1.13 10.02
C ALA A 85 10.50 1.79 11.02
N ASP A 86 11.81 1.80 10.72
CA ASP A 86 12.81 2.47 11.55
C ASP A 86 12.62 3.99 11.55
N ARG A 87 12.34 4.55 10.36
CA ARG A 87 12.00 5.97 10.22
C ARG A 87 10.74 6.34 11.00
N LEU A 88 9.71 5.49 10.93
CA LEU A 88 8.48 5.67 11.70
C LEU A 88 8.76 5.65 13.20
N ALA A 89 9.53 4.68 13.69
CA ALA A 89 9.84 4.57 15.10
C ALA A 89 10.56 5.81 15.66
N ALA A 90 11.42 6.43 14.84
CA ALA A 90 12.14 7.66 15.14
C ALA A 90 11.26 8.92 15.07
N GLU A 91 10.21 8.93 14.24
CA GLU A 91 9.31 10.07 14.03
C GLU A 91 8.17 10.16 15.04
N LEU A 92 7.73 9.04 15.61
CA LEU A 92 6.58 8.99 16.52
C LEU A 92 6.72 9.70 17.88
N PRO A 93 7.91 9.83 18.52
CA PRO A 93 8.02 10.51 19.82
C PRO A 93 7.45 11.93 19.77
N GLY A 94 6.47 12.22 20.64
CA GLY A 94 5.82 13.53 20.72
C GLY A 94 4.71 13.79 19.69
N LEU A 95 4.41 12.82 18.82
CA LEU A 95 3.26 12.91 17.92
C LEU A 95 2.00 12.31 18.55
N SER A 96 0.85 12.81 18.11
CA SER A 96 -0.47 12.27 18.41
C SER A 96 -1.37 12.49 17.21
N GLY A 97 -2.39 11.65 17.03
CA GLY A 97 -3.29 11.70 15.88
C GLY A 97 -3.48 10.32 15.24
N THR A 98 -4.28 10.29 14.18
CA THR A 98 -4.65 9.07 13.44
C THR A 98 -3.75 8.88 12.22
N VAL A 99 -3.26 7.66 12.04
CA VAL A 99 -2.41 7.29 10.90
C VAL A 99 -3.22 6.50 9.87
N GLY A 100 -3.32 7.04 8.66
CA GLY A 100 -3.88 6.37 7.49
C GLY A 100 -2.80 5.60 6.76
N ILE A 101 -2.94 4.28 6.68
CA ILE A 101 -2.02 3.39 6.00
C ILE A 101 -2.59 3.02 4.63
N GLY A 102 -1.83 3.27 3.57
CA GLY A 102 -2.26 2.93 2.21
C GLY A 102 -3.05 4.02 1.50
N THR A 103 -2.72 5.30 1.74
CA THR A 103 -3.45 6.43 1.16
C THR A 103 -3.17 6.66 -0.33
N VAL A 104 -2.05 6.14 -0.86
CA VAL A 104 -1.69 6.24 -2.30
C VAL A 104 -1.10 4.94 -2.86
N THR A 105 -1.12 3.85 -2.09
CA THR A 105 -0.69 2.52 -2.51
C THR A 105 -1.49 1.50 -1.73
N ASP A 106 -1.55 0.25 -2.19
CA ASP A 106 -2.09 -0.80 -1.35
C ASP A 106 -0.99 -1.33 -0.40
N PRO A 107 -1.14 -1.21 0.92
CA PRO A 107 -0.13 -1.62 1.88
C PRO A 107 -0.07 -3.15 2.05
N TYR A 108 -1.08 -3.88 1.55
CA TYR A 108 -1.16 -5.33 1.54
C TYR A 108 -1.19 -5.89 0.11
N GLN A 109 -0.64 -5.16 -0.88
CA GLN A 109 -0.36 -5.74 -2.20
C GLN A 109 0.57 -6.95 -2.09
N GLY A 110 0.73 -7.72 -3.17
CA GLY A 110 1.49 -8.96 -3.17
C GLY A 110 2.87 -8.84 -2.51
N ALA A 111 3.55 -7.71 -2.73
CA ALA A 111 4.85 -7.41 -2.13
C ALA A 111 4.87 -7.56 -0.58
N GLU A 112 3.75 -7.29 0.10
CA GLU A 112 3.66 -7.39 1.56
C GLU A 112 3.84 -8.81 2.08
N ALA A 113 3.45 -9.84 1.32
CA ALA A 113 3.69 -11.22 1.72
C ALA A 113 5.19 -11.55 1.84
N ARG A 114 6.04 -10.83 1.08
CA ARG A 114 7.50 -10.97 1.10
C ARG A 114 8.19 -10.01 2.07
N PHE A 115 7.87 -8.71 2.00
CA PHE A 115 8.66 -7.69 2.69
C PHE A 115 8.16 -7.37 4.10
N MET A 116 6.88 -7.63 4.38
CA MET A 116 6.27 -7.45 5.70
C MET A 116 6.44 -6.02 6.27
N LEU A 117 6.55 -4.99 5.41
CA LEU A 117 6.78 -3.62 5.86
C LEU A 117 5.54 -3.03 6.53
N THR A 118 4.35 -3.38 6.06
CA THR A 118 3.10 -2.95 6.70
C THR A 118 2.98 -3.56 8.08
N ARG A 119 3.27 -4.86 8.23
CA ARG A 119 3.33 -5.52 9.53
C ARG A 119 4.29 -4.82 10.50
N LYS A 120 5.54 -4.56 10.07
CA LYS A 120 6.55 -3.89 10.91
C LYS A 120 6.11 -2.48 11.33
N CYS A 121 5.49 -1.74 10.42
CA CYS A 121 4.91 -0.43 10.73
C CYS A 121 3.78 -0.53 11.76
N LEU A 122 2.89 -1.52 11.63
CA LEU A 122 1.80 -1.76 12.59
C LEU A 122 2.33 -2.13 13.98
N GLU A 123 3.40 -2.92 14.07
CA GLU A 123 4.06 -3.23 15.35
C GLU A 123 4.60 -1.97 16.03
N VAL A 124 5.25 -1.09 15.26
CA VAL A 124 5.75 0.21 15.75
C VAL A 124 4.60 1.10 16.24
N LEU A 125 3.50 1.21 15.48
CA LEU A 125 2.33 2.01 15.86
C LEU A 125 1.59 1.43 17.07
N SER A 126 1.43 0.11 17.11
CA SER A 126 0.76 -0.63 18.18
C SER A 126 1.49 -0.47 19.52
N SER A 127 2.84 -0.47 19.51
CA SER A 127 3.66 -0.25 20.72
C SER A 127 3.37 1.08 21.43
N ARG A 128 2.81 2.05 20.69
CA ARG A 128 2.43 3.38 21.19
C ARG A 128 0.92 3.65 21.14
N ARG A 129 0.11 2.63 20.83
CA ARG A 129 -1.37 2.70 20.72
C ARG A 129 -1.87 3.79 19.76
N PHE A 130 -1.15 4.04 18.67
CA PHE A 130 -1.61 4.98 17.64
C PHE A 130 -2.88 4.45 16.98
N PRO A 131 -3.95 5.27 16.86
CA PRO A 131 -5.09 4.94 16.02
C PRO A 131 -4.67 4.79 14.55
N VAL A 132 -5.15 3.74 13.88
CA VAL A 132 -4.82 3.46 12.48
C VAL A 132 -6.07 3.25 11.63
N HIS A 133 -6.07 3.80 10.43
CA HIS A 133 -7.01 3.46 9.36
C HIS A 133 -6.23 2.73 8.26
N VAL A 134 -6.62 1.52 7.90
CA VAL A 134 -5.96 0.74 6.85
C VAL A 134 -6.84 0.70 5.61
N HIS A 135 -6.30 1.13 4.47
CA HIS A 135 -6.99 1.07 3.19
C HIS A 135 -6.35 -0.02 2.33
N THR A 136 -7.10 -1.07 2.00
CA THR A 136 -6.59 -2.17 1.18
C THR A 136 -7.71 -2.87 0.40
N LYS A 137 -7.34 -3.49 -0.72
CA LYS A 137 -8.14 -4.42 -1.52
C LYS A 137 -7.72 -5.89 -1.32
N SER A 138 -6.71 -6.13 -0.50
CA SER A 138 -6.11 -7.44 -0.29
C SER A 138 -6.57 -8.05 1.03
N ASP A 139 -6.87 -9.34 0.98
CA ASP A 139 -7.19 -10.17 2.14
C ASP A 139 -5.94 -10.52 2.98
N LEU A 140 -4.72 -10.14 2.57
CA LEU A 140 -3.52 -10.31 3.39
C LEU A 140 -3.63 -9.57 4.74
N VAL A 141 -4.49 -8.54 4.81
CA VAL A 141 -4.80 -7.83 6.05
C VAL A 141 -5.32 -8.76 7.15
N LEU A 142 -5.99 -9.87 6.80
CA LEU A 142 -6.55 -10.81 7.78
C LEU A 142 -5.48 -11.45 8.68
N ARG A 143 -4.22 -11.45 8.26
CA ARG A 143 -3.07 -11.85 9.09
C ARG A 143 -2.90 -10.96 10.32
N ASP A 144 -3.25 -9.68 10.19
CA ASP A 144 -2.90 -8.62 11.14
C ASP A 144 -4.11 -8.05 11.89
N VAL A 145 -5.34 -8.51 11.60
CA VAL A 145 -6.57 -8.08 12.28
C VAL A 145 -6.83 -8.73 13.65
N ILE A 146 -5.92 -9.56 14.17
CA ILE A 146 -6.14 -10.24 15.46
C ILE A 146 -6.06 -9.21 16.60
N CYS A 147 -7.23 -8.85 17.11
CA CYS A 147 -7.42 -8.06 18.33
C CYS A 147 -6.65 -8.71 19.49
N SER A 148 -5.81 -7.93 20.16
CA SER A 148 -5.53 -8.19 21.58
C SER A 148 -6.86 -8.22 22.31
N PRO A 149 -7.14 -9.24 23.15
CA PRO A 149 -8.29 -9.18 24.05
C PRO A 149 -8.08 -7.95 24.94
N GLY A 150 -8.95 -6.95 24.74
CA GLY A 150 -9.11 -5.84 25.66
C GLY A 150 -9.89 -6.27 26.89
#